data_AF-A0A357ZFK4-F1
#
_entry.id   AF-A0A357ZFK4-F1
#
_cell.length_a   1.000
_cell.length_b   1.000
_cell.length_c   1.000
_cell.angle_alpha   90.00
_cell.angle_beta   90.00
_cell.angle_gamma   90.00
#
_symmetry.space_group_name_H-M   'P 1'
#
loop_
_entity.id
_entity.type
_entity.pdbx_description
1 polymer ?
#
loop_
_entity_poly.entity_id
_entity_poly.type
_entity_poly.pdbx_seq_one_letter_code
_entity_poly.pdbx_strand_id
1 'polypeptide(L)'
;MGRRSVIDAAFDGTAGNHWSAATLAKNFRKLILNIRIIGVAAAALLALALNITLLDAQTLEGGEHLLVEAQSNEPVVISVVDGDYGGEAADLSGLAESDAAGSAEEDDRATDESDEGAATGVASPEATLFQGGWVIADDARYYLFADGSKAVGEVLIDGVLFSFDESGRWLTTRLDVPYTSQYPDMPFGCEVVSVTMMLQHAGVQLTKEDVAAGLSYSPDPDQGFTGSLYYTNYDGLGGIVRPQGIANVVLGYAGSAVDLTASAWETIQASLDDGKAVCMWITTPALDHTVVLTGYSATEVWYNDPQVGKDVVMGVDLFRYYWQQNGQRALSY
;
A
#
# COMPACT_ATOMS: atom_id res chain seq x y z
N MET A 1 23.77 2.27 -25.86
CA MET A 1 22.60 2.12 -26.75
C MET A 1 21.54 1.29 -26.05
N GLY A 2 20.43 1.90 -25.63
CA GLY A 2 19.25 1.15 -25.19
C GLY A 2 18.35 0.84 -26.38
N ARG A 3 17.67 -0.32 -26.39
CA ARG A 3 16.62 -0.59 -27.38
C ARG A 3 15.42 0.31 -27.09
N ARG A 4 14.95 1.04 -28.09
CA ARG A 4 13.59 1.60 -28.11
C ARG A 4 12.66 0.58 -28.78
N SER A 5 11.43 0.50 -28.29
CA SER A 5 10.34 -0.21 -28.95
C SER A 5 9.09 0.65 -28.79
N VAL A 6 8.37 0.85 -29.88
CA VAL A 6 7.03 1.45 -29.87
C VAL A 6 6.05 0.34 -29.49
N ILE A 7 5.14 0.63 -28.56
CA ILE A 7 4.02 -0.26 -28.23
C ILE A 7 2.76 0.57 -28.43
N ASP A 8 2.05 0.30 -29.52
CA ASP A 8 0.67 0.79 -29.68
C ASP A 8 -0.22 0.08 -28.66
N ALA A 9 -1.08 0.84 -27.98
CA ALA A 9 -1.88 0.32 -26.89
C ALA A 9 -3.28 0.95 -26.87
N ALA A 10 -4.26 0.26 -27.45
CA ALA A 10 -5.64 0.64 -27.24
C ALA A 10 -6.06 0.30 -25.79
N PHE A 11 -7.00 1.09 -25.28
CA PHE A 11 -7.78 0.80 -24.09
C PHE A 11 -9.24 0.92 -24.50
N ASP A 12 -9.92 -0.21 -24.66
CA ASP A 12 -11.37 -0.30 -24.73
C ASP A 12 -11.84 -1.24 -23.60
N GLY A 13 -13.02 -0.99 -23.05
CA GLY A 13 -13.46 -1.48 -21.74
C GLY A 13 -13.90 -2.94 -21.68
N THR A 14 -13.30 -3.84 -22.46
CA THR A 14 -13.65 -5.27 -22.48
C THR A 14 -12.41 -6.18 -22.45
N ALA A 15 -12.53 -7.33 -21.79
CA ALA A 15 -11.37 -8.14 -21.37
C ALA A 15 -10.99 -9.24 -22.38
N GLY A 16 -9.68 -9.45 -22.60
CA GLY A 16 -9.16 -10.59 -23.37
C GLY A 16 -7.64 -10.72 -23.44
N ASN A 17 -7.09 -11.74 -22.76
CA ASN A 17 -5.70 -12.23 -22.82
C ASN A 17 -4.58 -11.27 -22.33
N HIS A 18 -3.42 -11.87 -22.01
CA HIS A 18 -2.37 -11.25 -21.19
C HIS A 18 -0.97 -11.49 -21.73
N TRP A 19 -0.13 -10.44 -21.69
CA TRP A 19 1.33 -10.58 -21.62
C TRP A 19 1.75 -10.50 -20.15
N SER A 20 2.58 -11.42 -19.67
CA SER A 20 3.01 -11.41 -18.27
C SER A 20 4.06 -10.32 -18.00
N ALA A 21 3.96 -9.65 -16.85
CA ALA A 21 4.85 -8.56 -16.44
C ALA A 21 6.35 -8.91 -16.55
N ALA A 22 6.71 -10.16 -16.25
CA ALA A 22 8.07 -10.70 -16.36
C ALA A 22 8.68 -10.65 -17.77
N THR A 23 7.86 -10.49 -18.82
CA THR A 23 8.28 -10.43 -20.23
C THR A 23 8.68 -9.01 -20.64
N LEU A 24 7.87 -8.01 -20.25
CA LEU A 24 8.13 -6.59 -20.55
C LEU A 24 9.24 -6.00 -19.67
N ALA A 25 9.19 -6.27 -18.36
CA ALA A 25 10.10 -5.68 -17.36
C ALA A 25 11.59 -5.99 -17.57
N LYS A 26 11.94 -7.05 -18.33
CA LYS A 26 13.33 -7.51 -18.47
C LYS A 26 14.18 -6.77 -19.50
N ASN A 27 13.60 -5.93 -20.37
CA ASN A 27 14.28 -5.49 -21.59
C ASN A 27 14.33 -3.96 -21.85
N PHE A 28 13.53 -3.14 -21.16
CA PHE A 28 13.34 -1.73 -21.52
C PHE A 28 13.46 -0.78 -20.32
N ARG A 29 14.13 0.37 -20.54
CA ARG A 29 14.30 1.46 -19.55
C ARG A 29 13.57 2.76 -19.92
N LYS A 30 13.00 2.82 -21.12
CA LYS A 30 12.24 3.95 -21.65
C LYS A 30 11.13 3.39 -22.51
N LEU A 31 9.92 3.93 -22.38
CA LEU A 31 8.75 3.42 -23.08
C LEU A 31 8.08 4.56 -23.87
N ILE A 32 7.60 4.21 -25.06
CA ILE A 32 6.79 5.07 -25.91
C ILE A 32 5.43 4.39 -26.05
N LEU A 33 4.38 5.07 -25.59
CA LEU A 33 3.01 4.59 -25.61
C LEU A 33 2.16 5.50 -26.49
N ASN A 34 1.32 4.90 -27.34
CA ASN A 34 0.20 5.57 -28.00
C ASN A 34 -1.05 5.27 -27.17
N ILE A 35 -1.68 6.29 -26.57
CA ILE A 35 -2.81 6.12 -25.65
C ILE A 35 -3.96 7.05 -26.06
N ARG A 36 -5.17 6.51 -26.14
CA ARG A 36 -6.39 7.27 -26.45
C ARG A 36 -6.96 7.89 -25.16
N ILE A 37 -6.67 9.17 -24.93
CA ILE A 37 -7.13 9.92 -23.74
C ILE A 37 -7.42 11.37 -24.09
N ILE A 38 -8.45 11.95 -23.46
CA ILE A 38 -8.89 13.33 -23.74
C ILE A 38 -7.96 14.35 -23.05
N GLY A 39 -6.81 14.60 -23.68
CA GLY A 39 -5.90 15.69 -23.35
C GLY A 39 -4.83 15.37 -22.30
N VAL A 40 -3.75 16.16 -22.33
CA VAL A 40 -2.48 15.92 -21.61
C VAL A 40 -2.65 15.76 -20.08
N ALA A 41 -3.64 16.42 -19.48
CA ALA A 41 -3.94 16.28 -18.05
C ALA A 41 -4.30 14.84 -17.65
N ALA A 42 -4.95 14.08 -18.53
CA ALA A 42 -5.28 12.68 -18.29
C ALA A 42 -4.03 11.76 -18.38
N ALA A 43 -3.04 12.11 -19.22
CA ALA A 43 -1.77 11.40 -19.26
C ALA A 43 -0.93 11.62 -17.99
N ALA A 44 -0.98 12.81 -17.39
CA ALA A 44 -0.33 13.08 -16.10
C ALA A 44 -0.97 12.28 -14.94
N LEU A 45 -2.30 12.15 -14.94
CA LEU A 45 -3.03 11.30 -13.98
C LEU A 45 -2.71 9.80 -14.18
N LEU A 46 -2.62 9.34 -15.43
CA LEU A 46 -2.23 7.97 -15.75
C LEU A 46 -0.76 7.68 -15.35
N ALA A 47 0.14 8.65 -15.54
CA ALA A 47 1.53 8.53 -15.13
C ALA A 47 1.67 8.36 -13.61
N LEU A 48 0.89 9.14 -12.84
CA LEU A 48 0.79 9.00 -11.38
C LEU A 48 0.22 7.63 -10.98
N ALA A 49 -0.84 7.17 -11.65
CA ALA A 49 -1.51 5.89 -11.36
C ALA A 49 -0.64 4.65 -11.68
N LEU A 50 0.29 4.76 -12.63
CA LEU A 50 1.21 3.68 -13.03
C LEU A 50 2.61 3.79 -12.37
N ASN A 51 2.84 4.77 -11.48
CA ASN A 51 4.13 5.07 -10.87
C ASN A 51 5.27 5.24 -11.90
N ILE A 52 5.02 6.07 -12.93
CA ILE A 52 5.97 6.39 -13.99
C ILE A 52 6.24 7.89 -14.07
N THR A 53 7.50 8.26 -14.28
CA THR A 53 7.89 9.64 -14.57
C THR A 53 7.55 9.95 -16.03
N LEU A 54 6.59 10.86 -16.21
CA LEU A 54 6.29 11.44 -17.52
C LEU A 54 7.46 12.32 -17.98
N LEU A 55 7.99 12.08 -19.18
CA LEU A 55 9.09 12.85 -19.76
C LEU A 55 8.60 13.83 -20.83
N ASP A 56 7.69 13.38 -21.70
CA ASP A 56 6.98 14.21 -22.68
C ASP A 56 5.60 13.60 -23.03
N ALA A 57 4.67 14.45 -23.49
CA ALA A 57 3.34 14.05 -23.93
C ALA A 57 2.84 14.97 -25.05
N GLN A 58 2.71 14.43 -26.27
CA GLN A 58 2.32 15.19 -27.45
C GLN A 58 1.01 14.67 -28.04
N THR A 59 0.07 15.57 -28.34
CA THR A 59 -1.19 15.22 -29.01
C THR A 59 -0.95 14.94 -30.49
N LEU A 60 -1.39 13.77 -30.97
CA LEU A 60 -1.28 13.39 -32.38
C LEU A 60 -2.36 14.08 -33.24
N GLU A 61 -2.14 14.15 -34.55
CA GLU A 61 -3.14 14.71 -35.48
C GLU A 61 -4.48 13.98 -35.35
N GLY A 62 -5.58 14.74 -35.32
CA GLY A 62 -6.92 14.24 -35.00
C GLY A 62 -7.33 14.46 -33.54
N GLY A 63 -6.38 14.63 -32.60
CA GLY A 63 -6.67 15.12 -31.24
C GLY A 63 -7.17 14.08 -30.23
N GLU A 64 -7.45 12.84 -30.64
CA GLU A 64 -7.95 11.78 -29.75
C GLU A 64 -6.84 10.95 -29.07
N HIS A 65 -5.60 11.04 -29.55
CA HIS A 65 -4.47 10.22 -29.12
C HIS A 65 -3.29 11.07 -28.63
N LEU A 66 -2.59 10.55 -27.61
CA LEU A 66 -1.37 11.11 -27.04
C LEU A 66 -0.22 10.13 -27.26
N LEU A 67 0.88 10.64 -27.82
CA LEU A 67 2.18 10.00 -27.78
C LEU A 67 2.85 10.37 -26.46
N VAL A 68 3.06 9.37 -25.59
CA VAL A 68 3.60 9.54 -24.25
C VAL A 68 4.98 8.89 -24.17
N GLU A 69 5.99 9.66 -23.79
CA GLU A 69 7.31 9.14 -23.44
C GLU A 69 7.50 9.16 -21.92
N ALA A 70 7.83 8.00 -21.35
CA ALA A 70 7.95 7.83 -19.91
C ALA A 70 9.13 6.94 -19.49
N GLN A 71 9.55 7.09 -18.25
CA GLN A 71 10.57 6.31 -17.59
C GLN A 71 10.07 5.88 -16.20
N SER A 72 10.36 4.65 -15.78
CA SER A 72 10.16 4.22 -14.40
C SER A 72 11.47 3.73 -13.80
N ASN A 73 11.55 3.79 -12.47
CA ASN A 73 12.63 3.20 -11.69
C ASN A 73 12.32 1.75 -11.27
N GLU A 74 11.07 1.28 -11.47
CA GLU A 74 10.61 -0.06 -11.08
C GLU A 74 9.87 -0.80 -12.22
N PRO A 75 9.59 -2.13 -12.07
CA PRO A 75 8.86 -2.92 -13.05
C PRO A 75 7.38 -2.51 -13.21
N VAL A 76 7.07 -1.68 -14.20
CA VAL A 76 5.69 -1.27 -14.51
C VAL A 76 4.89 -2.43 -15.11
N VAL A 77 3.67 -2.66 -14.59
CA VAL A 77 2.67 -3.53 -15.20
C VAL A 77 1.73 -2.68 -16.05
N ILE A 78 1.76 -2.87 -17.37
CA ILE A 78 0.85 -2.20 -18.30
C ILE A 78 0.02 -3.29 -18.98
N SER A 79 -1.29 -3.28 -18.74
CA SER A 79 -2.24 -4.01 -19.57
C SER A 79 -2.46 -3.26 -20.87
N VAL A 80 -2.45 -3.96 -22.00
CA VAL A 80 -2.71 -3.42 -23.33
C VAL A 80 -3.85 -4.21 -23.94
N VAL A 81 -4.88 -3.53 -24.45
CA VAL A 81 -5.96 -4.17 -25.20
C VAL A 81 -5.61 -4.07 -26.68
N ASP A 82 -5.41 -5.21 -27.32
CA ASP A 82 -5.06 -5.28 -28.75
C ASP A 82 -6.34 -5.18 -29.60
N GLY A 83 -6.78 -3.95 -29.84
CA GLY A 83 -7.94 -3.65 -30.68
C GLY A 83 -7.56 -3.63 -32.15
N ASP A 84 -8.06 -4.61 -32.93
CA ASP A 84 -7.71 -4.85 -34.34
C ASP A 84 -7.81 -3.58 -35.23
N TYR A 85 -6.65 -2.98 -35.53
CA TYR A 85 -6.53 -1.71 -36.24
C TYR A 85 -5.85 -1.91 -37.60
N GLY A 86 -6.65 -1.94 -38.66
CA GLY A 86 -6.19 -2.06 -40.05
C GLY A 86 -5.57 -0.78 -40.63
N GLY A 87 -4.56 -0.21 -39.97
CA GLY A 87 -3.81 0.97 -40.41
C GLY A 87 -2.30 0.72 -40.45
N GLU A 88 -1.58 1.38 -41.36
CA GLU A 88 -0.13 1.28 -41.45
C GLU A 88 0.54 2.05 -40.30
N ALA A 89 1.43 1.38 -39.55
CA ALA A 89 2.19 2.00 -38.46
C ALA A 89 3.20 3.03 -38.99
N ALA A 90 3.32 4.18 -38.33
CA ALA A 90 4.21 5.26 -38.73
C ALA A 90 5.69 4.97 -38.43
N ASP A 91 6.58 5.28 -39.37
CA ASP A 91 8.03 5.17 -39.18
C ASP A 91 8.56 6.32 -38.31
N LEU A 92 9.05 5.98 -37.09
CA LEU A 92 9.60 6.90 -36.11
C LEU A 92 11.14 6.83 -35.99
N SER A 93 11.84 6.38 -37.04
CA SER A 93 13.30 6.21 -37.05
C SER A 93 14.14 7.50 -36.93
N GLY A 94 13.52 8.69 -37.02
CA GLY A 94 14.22 9.97 -37.23
C GLY A 94 14.73 10.75 -36.00
N LEU A 95 14.51 10.32 -34.75
CA LEU A 95 14.78 11.13 -33.55
C LEU A 95 15.97 10.64 -32.71
N ALA A 96 17.17 11.19 -32.96
CA ALA A 96 18.39 10.85 -32.24
C ALA A 96 19.19 12.10 -31.77
N GLU A 97 19.85 11.94 -30.62
CA GLU A 97 21.06 12.63 -30.13
C GLU A 97 21.06 14.16 -29.92
N SER A 98 21.32 14.55 -28.66
CA SER A 98 22.26 15.61 -28.30
C SER A 98 22.94 15.27 -26.96
N ASP A 99 24.19 15.71 -26.79
CA ASP A 99 25.13 15.13 -25.82
C ASP A 99 25.22 15.84 -24.46
N ALA A 100 25.85 15.16 -23.49
CA ALA A 100 26.24 15.70 -22.19
C ALA A 100 27.71 16.19 -22.19
N ALA A 101 28.00 17.23 -21.40
CA ALA A 101 29.37 17.67 -21.08
C ALA A 101 29.43 18.40 -19.73
N GLY A 102 30.48 18.15 -18.94
CA GLY A 102 30.77 18.82 -17.66
C GLY A 102 31.66 17.95 -16.74
N SER A 103 32.81 18.47 -16.30
CA SER A 103 33.91 17.68 -15.70
C SER A 103 34.81 18.46 -14.72
N ALA A 104 35.18 17.84 -13.59
CA ALA A 104 36.37 18.04 -12.71
C ALA A 104 36.25 17.03 -11.52
N GLU A 105 37.26 16.46 -10.84
CA GLU A 105 38.64 16.87 -10.43
C GLU A 105 38.64 17.94 -9.31
N GLU A 106 39.48 18.01 -8.25
CA GLU A 106 40.58 17.21 -7.61
C GLU A 106 40.73 17.77 -6.14
N ASP A 107 41.31 17.16 -5.09
CA ASP A 107 41.59 15.75 -4.68
C ASP A 107 42.02 15.67 -3.17
N ASP A 108 42.08 14.45 -2.62
CA ASP A 108 43.07 13.91 -1.64
C ASP A 108 43.01 14.09 -0.08
N ARG A 109 43.43 12.98 0.57
CA ARG A 109 44.13 12.75 1.88
C ARG A 109 43.55 12.99 3.30
N ALA A 110 43.94 12.04 4.17
CA ALA A 110 43.58 11.87 5.59
C ALA A 110 44.74 12.15 6.57
N THR A 111 44.44 12.12 7.87
CA THR A 111 45.39 11.83 8.98
C THR A 111 44.69 11.02 10.09
N ASP A 112 45.48 10.54 11.06
CA ASP A 112 45.17 9.40 11.95
C ASP A 112 45.48 9.73 13.44
N GLU A 113 45.31 8.71 14.30
CA GLU A 113 45.81 8.51 15.68
C GLU A 113 44.92 8.92 16.88
N SER A 114 45.25 8.27 18.00
CA SER A 114 44.44 7.96 19.19
C SER A 114 45.04 8.52 20.49
N ASP A 115 44.33 8.41 21.63
CA ASP A 115 44.86 7.66 22.79
C ASP A 115 43.77 7.26 23.82
N GLU A 116 44.09 6.35 24.74
CA GLU A 116 43.26 5.89 25.85
C GLU A 116 43.44 6.70 27.16
N GLY A 117 42.57 6.50 28.15
CA GLY A 117 42.74 7.08 29.49
C GLY A 117 41.70 6.62 30.53
N ALA A 118 42.01 5.56 31.28
CA ALA A 118 41.10 4.98 32.28
C ALA A 118 41.52 5.26 33.75
N ALA A 119 40.55 5.53 34.65
CA ALA A 119 40.70 5.28 36.10
C ALA A 119 39.37 5.31 36.90
N THR A 120 38.97 4.13 37.41
CA THR A 120 38.36 3.88 38.74
C THR A 120 37.26 4.80 39.33
N GLY A 121 36.10 4.21 39.62
CA GLY A 121 35.14 4.73 40.60
C GLY A 121 34.12 3.66 41.02
N VAL A 122 34.24 3.11 42.24
CA VAL A 122 33.32 2.05 42.72
C VAL A 122 32.09 2.65 43.39
N ALA A 123 30.95 2.45 42.75
CA ALA A 123 29.65 2.43 43.40
C ALA A 123 28.79 1.37 42.70
N SER A 124 28.26 0.40 43.45
CA SER A 124 27.11 -0.36 43.01
C SER A 124 25.87 0.43 43.42
N PRO A 125 25.08 0.98 42.47
CA PRO A 125 23.72 1.39 42.81
C PRO A 125 22.95 0.15 43.25
N GLU A 126 21.98 0.31 44.15
CA GLU A 126 20.85 -0.61 44.15
C GLU A 126 20.25 -0.56 42.74
N ALA A 127 20.12 -1.72 42.09
CA ALA A 127 19.69 -1.76 40.70
C ALA A 127 18.22 -1.31 40.62
N THR A 128 18.00 -0.02 40.36
CA THR A 128 16.72 0.53 39.90
C THR A 128 16.33 -0.26 38.67
N LEU A 129 15.45 -1.25 38.84
CA LEU A 129 14.96 -2.10 37.75
C LEU A 129 14.38 -1.19 36.69
N PHE A 130 15.09 -1.06 35.57
CA PHE A 130 14.69 -0.16 34.51
C PHE A 130 13.44 -0.73 33.88
N GLN A 131 12.30 -0.07 34.09
CA GLN A 131 11.07 -0.45 33.44
C GLN A 131 11.18 -0.04 31.98
N GLY A 132 11.59 -1.01 31.15
CA GLY A 132 11.70 -0.86 29.70
C GLY A 132 10.37 -0.49 29.05
N GLY A 133 10.44 -0.02 27.81
CA GLY A 133 9.29 0.46 27.06
C GLY A 133 9.66 1.47 25.98
N TRP A 134 8.62 2.10 25.42
CA TRP A 134 8.74 3.14 24.41
C TRP A 134 9.17 4.48 24.99
N VAL A 135 10.13 5.13 24.34
CA VAL A 135 10.58 6.50 24.65
C VAL A 135 10.67 7.33 23.36
N ILE A 136 10.54 8.65 23.49
CA ILE A 136 10.75 9.61 22.41
C ILE A 136 11.90 10.55 22.81
N ALA A 137 12.88 10.70 21.93
CA ALA A 137 14.03 11.59 22.08
C ALA A 137 14.51 12.04 20.68
N ASP A 138 15.10 13.22 20.56
CA ASP A 138 15.71 13.71 19.30
C ASP A 138 14.81 13.53 18.06
N ASP A 139 13.52 13.89 18.21
CA ASP A 139 12.44 13.72 17.23
C ASP A 139 12.31 12.29 16.64
N ALA A 140 12.64 11.28 17.45
CA ALA A 140 12.57 9.87 17.09
C ALA A 140 12.02 9.00 18.23
N ARG A 141 11.40 7.88 17.85
CA ARG A 141 10.88 6.84 18.76
C ARG A 141 11.94 5.74 18.93
N TYR A 142 12.14 5.28 20.16
CA TYR A 142 13.03 4.17 20.51
C TYR A 142 12.28 3.20 21.44
N TYR A 143 12.65 1.93 21.43
CA TYR A 143 12.28 0.98 22.48
C TYR A 143 13.51 0.65 23.33
N LEU A 144 13.33 0.63 24.65
CA LEU A 144 14.36 0.27 25.62
C LEU A 144 13.98 -1.04 26.33
N PHE A 145 14.90 -1.99 26.38
CA PHE A 145 14.74 -3.21 27.17
C PHE A 145 14.96 -2.95 28.67
N ALA A 146 14.65 -3.95 29.51
CA ALA A 146 14.73 -3.82 30.97
C ALA A 146 16.16 -3.72 31.55
N ASP A 147 17.19 -3.87 30.72
CA ASP A 147 18.59 -3.59 31.04
C ASP A 147 19.04 -2.18 30.60
N GLY A 148 18.15 -1.39 29.99
CA GLY A 148 18.41 -0.06 29.44
C GLY A 148 19.01 -0.05 28.03
N SER A 149 19.23 -1.22 27.39
CA SER A 149 19.69 -1.28 26.00
C SER A 149 18.58 -0.92 25.00
N LYS A 150 18.94 -0.38 23.84
CA LYS A 150 18.01 -0.05 22.76
C LYS A 150 17.70 -1.27 21.90
N ALA A 151 16.47 -1.37 21.41
CA ALA A 151 16.15 -2.20 20.25
C ALA A 151 16.88 -1.69 18.99
N VAL A 152 17.44 -2.61 18.20
CA VAL A 152 18.14 -2.38 16.92
C VAL A 152 17.82 -3.55 15.98
N GLY A 153 17.70 -3.31 14.68
CA GLY A 153 17.26 -4.33 13.72
C GLY A 153 15.78 -4.70 13.88
N GLU A 154 15.40 -5.92 13.50
CA GLU A 154 14.03 -6.44 13.67
C GLU A 154 13.84 -7.05 15.06
N VAL A 155 12.79 -6.63 15.78
CA VAL A 155 12.46 -7.09 17.13
C VAL A 155 10.96 -7.34 17.26
N LEU A 156 10.59 -8.52 17.73
CA LEU A 156 9.21 -8.84 18.11
C LEU A 156 8.94 -8.35 19.54
N ILE A 157 7.99 -7.43 19.72
CA ILE A 157 7.59 -6.86 21.01
C ILE A 157 6.08 -7.06 21.15
N ASP A 158 5.65 -7.78 22.19
CA ASP A 158 4.24 -8.07 22.50
C ASP A 158 3.40 -8.64 21.33
N GLY A 159 4.06 -9.34 20.40
CA GLY A 159 3.45 -9.95 19.20
C GLY A 159 3.56 -9.12 17.92
N VAL A 160 4.04 -7.89 18.01
CA VAL A 160 4.20 -6.94 16.91
C VAL A 160 5.65 -6.91 16.45
N LEU A 161 5.89 -6.97 15.14
CA LEU A 161 7.22 -6.89 14.55
C LEU A 161 7.58 -5.42 14.31
N PHE A 162 8.52 -4.90 15.09
CA PHE A 162 9.09 -3.57 14.91
C PHE A 162 10.46 -3.67 14.25
N SER A 163 10.83 -2.68 13.44
CA SER A 163 12.21 -2.53 12.94
C SER A 163 12.83 -1.21 13.38
N PHE A 164 14.15 -1.23 13.61
CA PHE A 164 14.93 -0.14 14.16
C PHE A 164 16.28 0.01 13.44
N ASP A 165 16.79 1.24 13.28
CA ASP A 165 18.12 1.49 12.72
C ASP A 165 19.27 1.13 13.70
N GLU A 166 20.52 1.26 13.26
CA GLU A 166 21.72 0.96 14.07
C GLU A 166 21.86 1.87 15.31
N SER A 167 21.19 3.02 15.34
CA SER A 167 21.12 3.93 16.50
C SER A 167 19.89 3.67 17.39
N GLY A 168 19.05 2.73 16.98
CA GLY A 168 17.82 2.26 17.63
C GLY A 168 16.57 3.07 17.32
N ARG A 169 16.57 3.93 16.29
CA ARG A 169 15.37 4.69 15.89
C ARG A 169 14.40 3.75 15.20
N TRP A 170 13.14 3.75 15.63
CA TRP A 170 12.04 3.03 15.00
C TRP A 170 11.90 3.43 13.53
N LEU A 171 11.66 2.43 12.67
CA LEU A 171 11.48 2.57 11.22
C LEU A 171 10.10 2.07 10.77
N THR A 172 9.67 0.90 11.28
CA THR A 172 8.38 0.28 10.92
C THR A 172 7.71 -0.42 12.10
N THR A 173 6.38 -0.51 12.03
CA THR A 173 5.51 -1.39 12.82
C THR A 173 4.80 -2.34 11.85
N ARG A 174 4.82 -3.66 12.08
CA ARG A 174 4.13 -4.68 11.24
C ARG A 174 3.50 -5.81 12.05
N LEU A 175 2.37 -6.30 11.58
CA LEU A 175 1.56 -7.39 12.14
C LEU A 175 1.47 -8.56 11.16
N ASP A 176 1.63 -9.80 11.65
CA ASP A 176 1.34 -10.99 10.86
C ASP A 176 -0.17 -11.27 10.85
N VAL A 177 -0.88 -10.58 9.95
CA VAL A 177 -2.33 -10.77 9.73
C VAL A 177 -2.54 -11.91 8.72
N PRO A 178 -3.34 -12.95 9.05
CA PRO A 178 -3.70 -14.01 8.11
C PRO A 178 -4.34 -13.47 6.84
N TYR A 179 -4.14 -14.15 5.71
CA TYR A 179 -4.72 -13.75 4.42
C TYR A 179 -5.85 -14.67 3.98
N THR A 180 -6.99 -14.07 3.64
CA THR A 180 -8.13 -14.71 2.99
C THR A 180 -8.50 -13.87 1.77
N SER A 181 -8.64 -14.48 0.59
CA SER A 181 -9.18 -13.77 -0.58
C SER A 181 -10.70 -13.86 -0.63
N GLN A 182 -11.33 -12.80 -1.13
CA GLN A 182 -12.77 -12.79 -1.36
C GLN A 182 -13.17 -13.74 -2.50
N TYR A 183 -12.30 -13.87 -3.51
CA TYR A 183 -12.52 -14.70 -4.68
C TYR A 183 -12.32 -16.21 -4.42
N PRO A 184 -12.97 -17.09 -5.20
CA PRO A 184 -13.95 -16.77 -6.24
C PRO A 184 -15.34 -16.43 -5.70
N ASP A 185 -15.60 -16.68 -4.42
CA ASP A 185 -16.96 -16.86 -3.89
C ASP A 185 -17.70 -15.54 -3.61
N MET A 186 -16.99 -14.54 -3.07
CA MET A 186 -17.57 -13.27 -2.59
C MET A 186 -17.01 -12.07 -3.40
N PRO A 187 -17.37 -11.92 -4.69
CA PRO A 187 -16.88 -10.83 -5.54
C PRO A 187 -17.17 -9.42 -5.03
N PHE A 188 -18.08 -9.25 -4.06
CA PHE A 188 -18.40 -7.97 -3.43
C PHE A 188 -18.33 -8.05 -1.89
N GLY A 189 -17.42 -8.87 -1.34
CA GLY A 189 -17.29 -9.14 0.09
C GLY A 189 -16.08 -8.49 0.77
N CYS A 190 -15.59 -7.34 0.30
CA CYS A 190 -14.33 -6.78 0.78
C CYS A 190 -14.34 -6.45 2.29
N GLU A 191 -15.45 -5.94 2.83
CA GLU A 191 -15.64 -5.70 4.26
C GLU A 191 -15.66 -6.99 5.06
N VAL A 192 -16.44 -7.98 4.60
CA VAL A 192 -16.59 -9.29 5.26
C VAL A 192 -15.24 -9.98 5.37
N VAL A 193 -14.48 -9.97 4.28
CA VAL A 193 -13.19 -10.67 4.18
C VAL A 193 -12.07 -9.90 4.89
N SER A 194 -12.10 -8.57 4.89
CA SER A 194 -11.24 -7.76 5.76
C SER A 194 -11.53 -8.02 7.25
N VAL A 195 -12.81 -8.01 7.66
CA VAL A 195 -13.21 -8.35 9.04
C VAL A 195 -12.83 -9.79 9.39
N THR A 196 -12.90 -10.73 8.44
CA THR A 196 -12.44 -12.12 8.60
C THR A 196 -10.94 -12.17 8.92
N MET A 197 -10.09 -11.51 8.11
CA MET A 197 -8.64 -11.48 8.33
C MET A 197 -8.26 -10.80 9.66
N MET A 198 -8.97 -9.73 10.02
CA MET A 198 -8.79 -9.02 11.30
C MET A 198 -9.17 -9.90 12.50
N LEU A 199 -10.31 -10.60 12.46
CA LEU A 199 -10.74 -11.51 13.53
C LEU A 199 -9.86 -12.76 13.63
N GLN A 200 -9.32 -13.26 12.51
CA GLN A 200 -8.32 -14.32 12.50
C GLN A 200 -7.01 -13.88 13.17
N HIS A 201 -6.58 -12.63 12.97
CA HIS A 201 -5.43 -12.05 13.68
C HIS A 201 -5.71 -11.84 15.18
N ALA A 202 -6.96 -11.51 15.55
CA ALA A 202 -7.44 -11.53 16.95
C ALA A 202 -7.49 -12.95 17.58
N GLY A 203 -7.06 -13.99 16.85
CA GLY A 203 -7.03 -15.39 17.30
C GLY A 203 -8.34 -16.15 17.09
N VAL A 204 -9.39 -15.52 16.59
CA VAL A 204 -10.71 -16.14 16.39
C VAL A 204 -10.66 -17.14 15.24
N GLN A 205 -11.06 -18.38 15.52
CA GLN A 205 -11.09 -19.46 14.53
C GLN A 205 -12.42 -19.41 13.75
N LEU A 206 -12.43 -18.70 12.62
CA LEU A 206 -13.60 -18.54 11.75
C LEU A 206 -13.22 -18.43 10.26
N THR A 207 -14.20 -18.58 9.37
CA THR A 207 -14.08 -18.35 7.92
C THR A 207 -14.86 -17.10 7.47
N LYS A 208 -14.72 -16.71 6.20
CA LYS A 208 -15.49 -15.60 5.61
C LYS A 208 -16.98 -15.89 5.55
N GLU A 209 -17.37 -17.16 5.44
CA GLU A 209 -18.74 -17.63 5.49
C GLU A 209 -19.37 -17.49 6.89
N ASP A 210 -18.60 -17.68 7.96
CA ASP A 210 -19.07 -17.44 9.33
C ASP A 210 -19.39 -15.95 9.56
N VAL A 211 -18.50 -15.05 9.11
CA VAL A 211 -18.72 -13.59 9.17
C VAL A 211 -19.91 -13.18 8.29
N ALA A 212 -20.04 -13.74 7.08
CA ALA A 212 -21.18 -13.50 6.20
C ALA A 212 -22.52 -13.97 6.80
N ALA A 213 -22.53 -15.10 7.52
CA ALA A 213 -23.71 -15.62 8.21
C ALA A 213 -24.14 -14.76 9.42
N GLY A 214 -23.21 -13.98 9.99
CA GLY A 214 -23.49 -13.00 11.04
C GLY A 214 -24.08 -11.67 10.57
N LEU A 215 -24.12 -11.40 9.26
CA LEU A 215 -24.57 -10.11 8.73
C LEU A 215 -26.08 -9.86 8.95
N SER A 216 -26.40 -8.69 9.49
CA SER A 216 -27.72 -8.08 9.36
C SER A 216 -27.79 -7.30 8.05
N TYR A 217 -28.87 -7.47 7.27
CA TYR A 217 -29.06 -6.78 5.99
C TYR A 217 -29.94 -5.52 6.14
N SER A 218 -29.59 -4.46 5.42
CA SER A 218 -30.22 -3.14 5.53
C SER A 218 -30.13 -2.37 4.20
N PRO A 219 -31.13 -1.54 3.83
CA PRO A 219 -31.00 -0.57 2.74
C PRO A 219 -30.14 0.66 3.12
N ASP A 220 -29.82 0.80 4.41
CA ASP A 220 -28.87 1.78 4.95
C ASP A 220 -27.59 1.06 5.39
N PRO A 221 -26.43 1.30 4.74
CA PRO A 221 -25.18 0.61 5.03
C PRO A 221 -24.55 0.97 6.38
N ASP A 222 -25.01 2.03 7.06
CA ASP A 222 -24.61 2.33 8.44
C ASP A 222 -25.36 1.46 9.47
N GLN A 223 -26.36 0.66 9.03
CA GLN A 223 -27.21 -0.18 9.89
C GLN A 223 -27.16 -1.69 9.54
N GLY A 224 -26.45 -2.07 8.47
CA GLY A 224 -26.29 -3.45 8.03
C GLY A 224 -25.78 -3.53 6.58
N PHE A 225 -25.67 -4.73 6.02
CA PHE A 225 -25.17 -4.94 4.66
C PHE A 225 -26.23 -4.59 3.60
N THR A 226 -25.83 -3.81 2.59
CA THR A 226 -26.64 -3.44 1.43
C THR A 226 -26.11 -4.14 0.17
N GLY A 227 -26.99 -4.54 -0.75
CA GLY A 227 -26.60 -5.27 -1.97
C GLY A 227 -26.34 -6.77 -1.73
N SER A 228 -25.53 -7.39 -2.59
CA SER A 228 -25.18 -8.82 -2.51
C SER A 228 -23.66 -9.03 -2.39
N LEU A 229 -23.24 -10.01 -1.60
CA LEU A 229 -21.86 -10.52 -1.57
C LEU A 229 -21.49 -11.31 -2.84
N TYR A 230 -22.50 -11.90 -3.50
CA TYR A 230 -22.38 -12.97 -4.50
C TYR A 230 -22.96 -12.55 -5.85
N TYR A 231 -22.49 -13.16 -6.95
CA TYR A 231 -23.13 -13.04 -8.28
C TYR A 231 -24.53 -13.69 -8.32
N THR A 232 -24.79 -14.70 -7.48
CA THR A 232 -26.14 -15.24 -7.28
C THR A 232 -27.01 -14.19 -6.58
N ASN A 233 -28.17 -13.89 -7.17
CA ASN A 233 -29.08 -12.81 -6.74
C ASN A 233 -28.49 -11.39 -6.87
N TYR A 234 -27.48 -11.19 -7.72
CA TYR A 234 -27.02 -9.85 -8.09
C TYR A 234 -28.15 -9.06 -8.77
N ASP A 235 -28.61 -8.00 -8.12
CA ASP A 235 -29.70 -7.11 -8.57
C ASP A 235 -29.21 -5.95 -9.46
N GLY A 236 -27.88 -5.87 -9.66
CA GLY A 236 -27.20 -4.76 -10.31
C GLY A 236 -26.35 -3.91 -9.36
N LEU A 237 -26.48 -4.11 -8.05
CA LEU A 237 -25.77 -3.36 -7.01
C LEU A 237 -24.66 -4.21 -6.38
N GLY A 238 -23.47 -3.62 -6.26
CA GLY A 238 -22.40 -4.18 -5.44
C GLY A 238 -22.77 -4.21 -3.95
N GLY A 239 -22.17 -5.13 -3.21
CA GLY A 239 -22.24 -5.17 -1.76
C GLY A 239 -21.53 -3.98 -1.09
N ILE A 240 -22.08 -3.50 0.02
CA ILE A 240 -21.44 -2.51 0.90
C ILE A 240 -21.96 -2.60 2.34
N VAL A 241 -21.07 -2.40 3.32
CA VAL A 241 -21.42 -2.11 4.72
C VAL A 241 -20.41 -1.14 5.34
N ARG A 242 -20.85 -0.26 6.24
CA ARG A 242 -19.98 0.70 6.95
C ARG A 242 -19.59 0.14 8.33
N PRO A 243 -18.54 0.67 9.00
CA PRO A 243 -18.06 0.17 10.30
C PRO A 243 -19.18 -0.11 11.30
N GLN A 244 -20.15 0.81 11.39
CA GLN A 244 -21.29 0.77 12.31
C GLN A 244 -22.25 -0.40 12.02
N GLY A 245 -22.44 -0.75 10.74
CA GLY A 245 -23.31 -1.85 10.31
C GLY A 245 -22.72 -3.24 10.52
N ILE A 246 -21.38 -3.37 10.62
CA ILE A 246 -20.68 -4.65 10.83
C ILE A 246 -20.03 -4.80 12.22
N ALA A 247 -19.91 -3.71 12.99
CA ALA A 247 -19.30 -3.71 14.34
C ALA A 247 -19.93 -4.73 15.31
N ASN A 248 -21.24 -5.01 15.21
CA ASN A 248 -21.88 -6.04 16.04
C ASN A 248 -21.38 -7.47 15.75
N VAL A 249 -20.92 -7.74 14.52
CA VAL A 249 -20.30 -9.04 14.16
C VAL A 249 -18.91 -9.14 14.80
N VAL A 250 -18.11 -8.07 14.72
CA VAL A 250 -16.79 -7.99 15.38
C VAL A 250 -16.94 -8.17 16.90
N LEU A 251 -17.87 -7.45 17.52
CA LEU A 251 -18.18 -7.53 18.95
C LEU A 251 -18.61 -8.94 19.38
N GLY A 252 -19.39 -9.63 18.53
CA GLY A 252 -19.85 -11.00 18.79
C GLY A 252 -18.73 -12.06 18.76
N TYR A 253 -17.67 -11.83 17.97
CA TYR A 253 -16.56 -12.78 17.81
C TYR A 253 -15.34 -12.47 18.68
N ALA A 254 -14.93 -11.20 18.78
CA ALA A 254 -13.76 -10.78 19.58
C ALA A 254 -14.12 -10.41 21.03
N GLY A 255 -15.40 -10.20 21.35
CA GLY A 255 -15.86 -9.69 22.65
C GLY A 255 -15.75 -8.16 22.81
N SER A 256 -15.13 -7.49 21.85
CA SER A 256 -15.04 -6.03 21.73
C SER A 256 -15.01 -5.60 20.26
N ALA A 257 -15.34 -4.33 19.99
CA ALA A 257 -15.28 -3.70 18.68
C ALA A 257 -14.99 -2.21 18.88
N VAL A 258 -14.07 -1.66 18.09
CA VAL A 258 -13.63 -0.27 18.20
C VAL A 258 -13.81 0.41 16.85
N ASP A 259 -14.88 1.18 16.72
CA ASP A 259 -15.09 2.08 15.58
C ASP A 259 -14.08 3.23 15.68
N LEU A 260 -13.16 3.28 14.72
CA LEU A 260 -12.10 4.28 14.61
C LEU A 260 -12.44 5.35 13.55
N THR A 261 -13.67 5.38 13.03
CA THR A 261 -14.12 6.35 12.03
C THR A 261 -13.83 7.79 12.44
N ALA A 262 -13.22 8.56 11.52
CA ALA A 262 -12.79 9.95 11.73
C ALA A 262 -11.78 10.19 12.87
N SER A 263 -11.10 9.14 13.35
CA SER A 263 -9.96 9.28 14.26
C SER A 263 -8.75 9.96 13.61
N ALA A 264 -7.80 10.41 14.44
CA ALA A 264 -6.50 10.85 13.96
C ALA A 264 -5.69 9.67 13.40
N TRP A 265 -4.74 9.94 12.49
CA TRP A 265 -3.90 8.88 11.91
C TRP A 265 -3.04 8.20 12.97
N GLU A 266 -2.62 8.98 13.96
CA GLU A 266 -1.86 8.59 15.14
C GLU A 266 -2.65 7.59 16.02
N THR A 267 -3.99 7.62 15.97
CA THR A 267 -4.86 6.62 16.64
C THR A 267 -4.87 5.30 15.88
N ILE A 268 -4.84 5.33 14.54
CA ILE A 268 -4.72 4.13 13.71
C ILE A 268 -3.34 3.49 13.92
N GLN A 269 -2.28 4.30 13.96
CA GLN A 269 -0.92 3.86 14.28
C GLN A 269 -0.83 3.21 15.68
N ALA A 270 -1.43 3.84 16.69
CA ALA A 270 -1.49 3.28 18.04
C ALA A 270 -2.23 1.93 18.13
N SER A 271 -3.25 1.70 17.30
CA SER A 271 -3.91 0.38 17.18
C SER A 271 -2.93 -0.69 16.68
N LEU A 272 -2.15 -0.38 15.64
CA LEU A 272 -1.16 -1.31 15.09
C LEU A 272 -0.02 -1.59 16.08
N ASP A 273 0.39 -0.59 16.86
CA ASP A 273 1.37 -0.74 17.93
C ASP A 273 0.87 -1.58 19.12
N ASP A 274 -0.45 -1.59 19.39
CA ASP A 274 -1.14 -2.41 20.41
C ASP A 274 -1.43 -3.84 19.91
N GLY A 275 -0.90 -4.24 18.76
CA GLY A 275 -1.12 -5.57 18.17
C GLY A 275 -2.48 -5.75 17.50
N LYS A 276 -3.12 -4.65 17.07
CA LYS A 276 -4.49 -4.67 16.55
C LYS A 276 -4.58 -4.13 15.13
N ALA A 277 -4.72 -5.07 14.20
CA ALA A 277 -5.02 -4.79 12.81
C ALA A 277 -6.32 -3.99 12.65
N VAL A 278 -6.41 -3.19 11.58
CA VAL A 278 -7.54 -2.25 11.37
C VAL A 278 -8.14 -2.44 9.99
N CYS A 279 -9.45 -2.71 9.90
CA CYS A 279 -10.19 -2.63 8.65
C CYS A 279 -10.32 -1.16 8.24
N MET A 280 -9.86 -0.81 7.04
CA MET A 280 -9.84 0.54 6.49
C MET A 280 -10.65 0.57 5.19
N TRP A 281 -11.65 1.45 5.12
CA TRP A 281 -12.41 1.70 3.89
C TRP A 281 -11.70 2.80 3.11
N ILE A 282 -11.46 2.59 1.82
CA ILE A 282 -10.70 3.48 0.94
C ILE A 282 -11.42 3.66 -0.40
N THR A 283 -11.45 4.88 -0.94
CA THR A 283 -11.95 5.14 -2.29
C THR A 283 -10.77 5.16 -3.26
N THR A 284 -10.63 4.11 -4.04
CA THR A 284 -9.67 4.05 -5.15
C THR A 284 -10.27 4.68 -6.41
N PRO A 285 -9.47 4.99 -7.46
CA PRO A 285 -10.01 5.47 -8.73
C PRO A 285 -10.94 4.49 -9.47
N ALA A 286 -10.97 3.21 -9.08
CA ALA A 286 -11.79 2.17 -9.69
C ALA A 286 -13.07 1.84 -8.89
N LEU A 287 -12.98 1.85 -7.55
CA LEU A 287 -14.09 1.56 -6.63
C LEU A 287 -13.80 2.03 -5.19
N ASP A 288 -14.88 2.20 -4.42
CA ASP A 288 -14.85 2.06 -2.96
C ASP A 288 -14.48 0.61 -2.60
N HIS A 289 -13.54 0.43 -1.67
CA HIS A 289 -12.97 -0.88 -1.29
C HIS A 289 -12.62 -0.90 0.19
N THR A 290 -12.44 -2.10 0.76
CA THR A 290 -12.07 -2.28 2.17
C THR A 290 -10.92 -3.27 2.32
N VAL A 291 -9.87 -2.84 3.02
CA VAL A 291 -8.63 -3.57 3.24
C VAL A 291 -8.32 -3.71 4.73
N VAL A 292 -7.39 -4.58 5.11
CA VAL A 292 -6.87 -4.64 6.50
C VAL A 292 -5.48 -4.05 6.55
N LEU A 293 -5.32 -2.93 7.23
CA LEU A 293 -4.03 -2.32 7.51
C LEU A 293 -3.25 -3.21 8.50
N THR A 294 -2.04 -3.62 8.11
CA THR A 294 -1.18 -4.56 8.85
C THR A 294 0.11 -3.90 9.35
N GLY A 295 0.50 -2.74 8.83
CA GLY A 295 1.70 -2.05 9.28
C GLY A 295 1.91 -0.68 8.66
N TYR A 296 2.88 0.06 9.18
CA TYR A 296 3.25 1.39 8.70
C TYR A 296 4.72 1.74 8.96
N SER A 297 5.23 2.72 8.19
CA SER A 297 6.51 3.40 8.39
C SER A 297 6.30 4.92 8.41
N ALA A 298 7.37 5.71 8.34
CA ALA A 298 7.26 7.16 8.12
C ALA A 298 6.73 7.53 6.71
N THR A 299 6.79 6.62 5.73
CA THR A 299 6.50 6.90 4.31
C THR A 299 5.56 5.90 3.63
N GLU A 300 5.31 4.74 4.23
CA GLU A 300 4.60 3.61 3.62
C GLU A 300 3.62 2.96 4.60
N VAL A 301 2.69 2.18 4.04
CA VAL A 301 1.81 1.27 4.77
C VAL A 301 1.81 -0.12 4.14
N TRP A 302 1.64 -1.14 4.99
CA TRP A 302 1.39 -2.52 4.58
C TRP A 302 -0.08 -2.86 4.87
N TYR A 303 -0.74 -3.54 3.92
CA TYR A 303 -2.12 -3.99 4.09
C TYR A 303 -2.40 -5.31 3.38
N ASN A 304 -3.39 -6.06 3.88
CA ASN A 304 -3.98 -7.20 3.19
C ASN A 304 -5.20 -6.70 2.40
N ASP A 305 -5.21 -6.98 1.11
CA ASP A 305 -6.26 -6.61 0.17
C ASP A 305 -7.05 -7.86 -0.25
N PRO A 306 -8.35 -7.99 0.08
CA PRO A 306 -9.17 -9.15 -0.26
C PRO A 306 -9.19 -9.53 -1.75
N GLN A 307 -8.89 -8.58 -2.65
CA GLN A 307 -8.87 -8.75 -4.10
C GLN A 307 -7.45 -8.99 -4.65
N VAL A 308 -6.43 -8.35 -4.07
CA VAL A 308 -5.06 -8.32 -4.61
C VAL A 308 -4.10 -9.30 -3.92
N GLY A 309 -4.06 -9.36 -2.58
CA GLY A 309 -3.07 -10.19 -1.87
C GLY A 309 -2.75 -9.77 -0.43
N LYS A 310 -1.79 -10.48 0.17
CA LYS A 310 -1.19 -10.16 1.48
C LYS A 310 -0.03 -9.16 1.32
N ASP A 311 0.23 -8.34 2.34
CA ASP A 311 1.41 -7.47 2.44
C ASP A 311 1.58 -6.50 1.25
N VAL A 312 0.47 -6.00 0.70
CA VAL A 312 0.46 -4.96 -0.34
C VAL A 312 0.98 -3.65 0.26
N VAL A 313 1.78 -2.91 -0.51
CA VAL A 313 2.45 -1.68 -0.05
C VAL A 313 1.87 -0.46 -0.78
N MET A 314 1.67 0.64 -0.06
CA MET A 314 1.33 1.95 -0.64
C MET A 314 2.04 3.08 0.13
N GLY A 315 2.39 4.17 -0.55
CA GLY A 315 2.85 5.39 0.11
C GLY A 315 1.80 5.96 1.08
N VAL A 316 2.22 6.29 2.30
CA VAL A 316 1.31 6.58 3.43
C VAL A 316 0.35 7.75 3.15
N ASP A 317 0.81 8.80 2.47
CA ASP A 317 -0.03 9.96 2.14
C ASP A 317 -1.05 9.67 1.03
N LEU A 318 -0.74 8.77 0.10
CA LEU A 318 -1.70 8.30 -0.92
C LEU A 318 -2.79 7.44 -0.27
N PHE A 319 -2.40 6.56 0.66
CA PHE A 319 -3.34 5.76 1.44
C PHE A 319 -4.25 6.64 2.30
N ARG A 320 -3.68 7.61 3.03
CA ARG A 320 -4.42 8.59 3.84
C ARG A 320 -5.36 9.45 2.98
N TYR A 321 -4.98 9.80 1.75
CA TYR A 321 -5.85 10.49 0.79
C TYR A 321 -7.07 9.64 0.40
N TYR A 322 -6.87 8.37 0.02
CA TYR A 322 -7.97 7.46 -0.35
C TYR A 322 -8.89 7.12 0.85
N TRP A 323 -8.31 6.99 2.05
CA TRP A 323 -9.05 6.84 3.30
C TRP A 323 -9.89 8.09 3.63
N GLN A 324 -9.33 9.29 3.41
CA GLN A 324 -10.06 10.54 3.57
C GLN A 324 -11.22 10.69 2.57
N GLN A 325 -11.05 10.24 1.31
CA GLN A 325 -12.14 10.25 0.33
C GLN A 325 -13.30 9.32 0.77
N ASN A 326 -13.02 8.18 1.41
CA ASN A 326 -14.04 7.33 2.03
C ASN A 326 -14.49 7.78 3.44
N GLY A 327 -14.37 9.08 3.76
CA GLY A 327 -14.85 9.64 5.02
C GLY A 327 -14.12 9.14 6.28
N GLN A 328 -12.88 8.69 6.14
CA GLN A 328 -12.00 8.23 7.23
C GLN A 328 -12.59 7.08 8.06
N ARG A 329 -13.36 6.17 7.42
CA ARG A 329 -13.96 5.00 8.07
C ARG A 329 -12.90 3.95 8.45
N ALA A 330 -12.95 3.46 9.68
CA ALA A 330 -12.01 2.47 10.21
C ALA A 330 -12.65 1.64 11.33
N LEU A 331 -12.26 0.37 11.47
CA LEU A 331 -12.79 -0.55 12.50
C LEU A 331 -11.68 -1.49 13.00
N SER A 332 -11.58 -1.65 14.32
CA SER A 332 -10.74 -2.66 14.98
C SER A 332 -11.51 -3.35 16.13
N TYR A 333 -10.83 -4.05 17.04
CA TYR A 333 -11.41 -4.87 18.12
C TYR A 333 -10.89 -4.51 19.52
#